data_AF-A0A849QY54-F1
#
_entry.id   AF-A0A849QY54-F1
#
_cell.length_a   1.000
_cell.length_b   1.000
_cell.length_c   1.000
_cell.angle_alpha   90.00
_cell.angle_beta   90.00
_cell.angle_gamma   90.00
#
_symmetry.space_group_name_H-M   'P 1'
#
loop_
_entity.id
_entity.type
_entity.pdbx_description
1 polymer ?
#
loop_
_entity_poly.entity_id
_entity_poly.type
_entity_poly.pdbx_seq_one_letter_code
_entity_poly.pdbx_strand_id
1 'polypeptide(L)' 'MSGNELIKTEEFMFQVTDDEFNRLRSQIVTSNQRGGRRYLPYAFTEQGIAMLSAVLRSETA' A
#
# COMPACT_ATOMS: atom_id res chain seq x y z
N MET A 1 26.24 11.62 -13.64
CA MET A 1 25.92 10.28 -13.10
C MET A 1 25.21 10.46 -11.78
N SER A 2 24.34 9.49 -11.42
CA SER A 2 23.30 9.53 -10.37
C SER A 2 22.02 10.20 -10.89
N GLY A 3 21.10 9.54 -11.61
CA GLY A 3 20.82 8.11 -11.67
C GLY A 3 19.89 7.71 -10.53
N ASN A 4 18.58 7.94 -10.71
CA ASN A 4 17.46 7.48 -9.89
C ASN A 4 17.78 7.31 -8.39
N GLU A 5 17.57 8.36 -7.60
CA GLU A 5 17.03 8.13 -6.26
C GLU A 5 15.65 7.49 -6.48
N LEU A 6 15.64 6.16 -6.46
CA LEU A 6 14.42 5.37 -6.38
C LEU A 6 13.56 6.02 -5.31
N ILE A 7 12.36 6.48 -5.68
CA ILE A 7 11.32 6.92 -4.75
C ILE A 7 11.37 5.93 -3.59
N LYS A 8 11.85 6.36 -2.43
CA LYS A 8 12.06 5.46 -1.31
C LYS A 8 10.68 5.19 -0.73
N THR A 9 10.03 4.17 -1.27
CA THR A 9 8.61 3.88 -1.07
C THR A 9 8.25 3.73 0.41
N GLU A 10 9.24 3.35 1.21
CA GLU A 10 9.20 3.21 2.67
C GLU A 10 8.81 4.52 3.39
N GLU A 11 9.10 5.70 2.82
CA GLU A 11 8.77 6.99 3.44
C GLU A 11 7.30 7.40 3.22
N PHE A 12 6.63 6.75 2.27
CA PHE A 12 5.28 7.10 1.84
C PHE A 12 4.25 6.04 2.17
N MET A 13 4.65 5.00 2.90
CA MET A 13 3.80 3.88 3.29
C MET A 13 3.93 3.63 4.79
N PHE A 14 2.85 3.15 5.40
CA PHE A 14 2.85 2.70 6.79
C PHE A 14 2.09 1.39 6.91
N GLN A 15 2.47 0.56 7.88
CA GLN A 15 1.74 -0.66 8.17
C GLN A 15 0.51 -0.33 9.01
N VAL A 16 -0.67 -0.81 8.60
CA VAL A 16 -1.90 -0.60 9.39
C VAL A 16 -1.88 -1.46 10.65
N THR A 17 -2.58 -1.02 11.68
CA THR A 17 -2.74 -1.80 12.92
C THR A 17 -3.70 -2.98 12.73
N ASP A 18 -3.64 -3.96 13.64
CA ASP A 18 -4.59 -5.07 13.66
C ASP A 18 -6.04 -4.58 13.78
N ASP A 19 -6.29 -3.58 14.63
CA ASP A 19 -7.63 -3.02 14.86
C ASP A 19 -8.17 -2.34 13.60
N GLU A 20 -7.36 -1.51 12.94
CA GLU A 20 -7.73 -0.90 11.66
C GLU A 20 -7.97 -1.97 10.59
N PHE A 21 -7.08 -2.96 10.49
CA PHE A 21 -7.25 -4.03 9.51
C PHE A 21 -8.54 -4.82 9.73
N ASN A 22 -8.90 -5.12 10.98
CA ASN A 22 -10.15 -5.81 11.29
C ASN A 22 -11.38 -4.97 10.93
N ARG A 23 -11.31 -3.63 11.07
CA ARG A 23 -12.38 -2.71 10.67
C ARG A 23 -12.48 -2.52 9.15
N LEU A 24 -11.35 -2.53 8.45
CA LEU A 24 -11.26 -2.37 6.99
C LEU A 24 -11.57 -3.67 6.23
N ARG A 25 -11.61 -4.81 6.93
CA ARG A 25 -11.88 -6.11 6.32
C ARG A 25 -13.36 -6.26 5.98
N SER A 26 -13.64 -6.70 4.75
CA SER A 26 -14.99 -7.10 4.34
C SER A 26 -15.51 -8.23 5.24
N GLN A 27 -16.78 -8.15 5.64
CA GLN A 27 -17.42 -9.16 6.50
C GLN A 27 -18.10 -10.28 5.71
N ILE A 28 -18.27 -10.09 4.38
CA ILE A 28 -19.05 -11.00 3.52
C ILE A 28 -18.15 -11.67 2.47
N VAL A 29 -17.18 -10.92 1.94
CA VAL A 29 -16.38 -11.34 0.79
C VAL A 29 -14.95 -11.60 1.22
N THR A 30 -14.77 -12.50 2.19
CA THR A 30 -13.44 -12.93 2.65
C THR A 30 -13.36 -14.43 2.79
N SER A 31 -12.19 -14.99 2.48
CA SER A 31 -11.93 -16.39 2.74
C SER A 31 -12.02 -16.68 4.25
N ASN A 32 -12.61 -17.83 4.57
CA ASN A 32 -12.56 -18.35 5.94
C ASN A 32 -11.10 -18.62 6.32
N GLN A 33 -10.78 -18.50 7.61
CA GLN A 33 -9.44 -18.43 8.25
C GLN A 33 -8.33 -19.36 7.71
N ARG A 34 -8.66 -20.41 6.94
CA ARG A 34 -7.73 -21.22 6.14
C ARG A 34 -7.19 -20.42 4.95
N GLY A 35 -6.18 -19.57 5.19
CA GLY A 35 -5.45 -18.84 4.15
C GLY A 35 -5.45 -17.33 4.29
N GLY A 36 -5.74 -16.80 5.50
CA GLY A 36 -5.63 -15.37 5.79
C GLY A 36 -4.21 -14.82 5.55
N ARG A 37 -4.11 -13.49 5.42
CA ARG A 37 -2.82 -12.80 5.28
C ARG A 37 -1.91 -13.12 6.46
N ARG A 38 -0.64 -13.44 6.19
CA ARG A 38 0.39 -13.67 7.23
C ARG A 38 0.94 -12.38 7.84
N TYR A 39 0.81 -11.26 7.13
CA TYR A 39 1.30 -9.95 7.57
C TYR A 39 0.25 -8.86 7.35
N LEU A 40 0.25 -7.88 8.23
CA LEU A 40 -0.60 -6.69 8.12
C LEU A 40 -0.25 -5.92 6.84
N PRO A 41 -1.26 -5.39 6.12
CA PRO A 41 -1.02 -4.62 4.92
C PRO A 41 -0.32 -3.30 5.21
N TYR A 42 0.46 -2.86 4.22
CA TYR A 42 0.92 -1.49 4.15
C TYR A 42 -0.10 -0.67 3.36
N ALA A 43 -0.36 0.54 3.83
CA ALA A 43 -1.16 1.54 3.16
C ALA A 43 -0.27 2.71 2.75
N PHE A 44 -0.60 3.36 1.63
CA PHE A 44 0.07 4.58 1.22
C PHE A 44 -0.50 5.78 1.96
N THR A 45 0.37 6.75 2.23
CA THR A 45 -0.01 8.13 2.59
C THR A 45 -0.63 8.84 1.39
N GLU A 46 -1.36 9.93 1.65
CA GLU A 46 -1.98 10.75 0.60
C GLU A 46 -0.93 11.27 -0.40
N GLN A 47 0.20 11.76 0.11
CA GLN A 47 1.33 12.24 -0.67
C GLN A 47 1.94 11.10 -1.50
N GLY A 48 2.04 9.90 -0.92
CA GLY A 48 2.47 8.68 -1.60
C GLY A 48 1.59 8.32 -2.80
N ILE A 49 0.27 8.35 -2.62
CA ILE A 49 -0.70 8.08 -3.68
C ILE A 49 -0.61 9.13 -4.79
N ALA A 50 -0.43 10.42 -4.44
CA ALA A 50 -0.26 11.49 -5.41
C ALA A 50 0.97 11.27 -6.31
N MET A 51 2.11 10.89 -5.74
CA MET A 51 3.32 10.60 -6.51
C MET A 51 3.17 9.35 -7.39
N LEU A 52 2.59 8.27 -6.85
CA LEU A 52 2.35 7.06 -7.63
C LEU A 52 1.42 7.34 -8.82
N SER A 53 0.39 8.16 -8.61
CA SER A 53 -0.56 8.56 -9.66
C SER A 53 0.12 9.38 -10.76
N ALA A 54 1.08 10.23 -10.41
CA ALA A 54 1.86 11.00 -11.38
C ALA A 54 2.75 10.08 -12.24
N VAL A 55 3.41 9.09 -11.63
CA VAL A 55 4.23 8.10 -12.35
C VAL A 55 3.38 7.25 -13.30
N LEU A 56 2.26 6.70 -12.83
CA LEU A 56 1.36 5.87 -13.65
C LEU A 56 0.68 6.63 -14.81
N ARG A 57 0.63 7.96 -14.74
CA ARG A 57 0.10 8.83 -15.81
C ARG A 57 1.19 9.39 -16.73
N SER A 58 2.45 9.03 -16.52
CA SER A 58 3.55 9.43 -17.38
C SER A 58 3.50 8.69 -18.71
N GLU A 59 4.10 9.27 -19.76
CA GLU A 59 4.20 8.64 -21.09
C GLU A 59 5.00 7.32 -21.08
N THR A 60 5.76 7.08 -20.02
CA THR A 60 6.61 5.89 -19.82
C THR A 60 5.99 4.76 -18.99
N ALA A 61 4.73 4.93 -18.54
CA ALA A 61 4.03 3.95 -17.69
C ALA A 61 3.55 2.70 -18.45
#